data_AF-A0AAD5X541-F1
#
_entry.id   AF-A0AAD5X541-F1
#
_cell.length_a   1.000
_cell.length_b   1.000
_cell.length_c   1.000
_cell.angle_alpha   90.00
_cell.angle_beta   90.00
_cell.angle_gamma   90.00
#
_symmetry.space_group_name_H-M   'P 1'
#
loop_
_entity.id
_entity.type
_entity.pdbx_description
1 polymer ?
#
loop_
_entity_poly.entity_id
_entity_poly.type
_entity_poly.pdbx_seq_one_letter_code
_entity_poly.pdbx_strand_id
1 'polypeptide(L)' 'MTDAEPSKADVIAPAPAPAATSSSGPPVVINDKIPSGQVNLRLLLVSGKKSDVLVLPSDTVEAVRKKVFDSWPK' A
#
# COMPACT_ATOMS: atom_id res chain seq x y z
N MET A 1 38.64 -60.31 2.48
CA MET A 1 39.16 -59.56 1.33
C MET A 1 38.02 -59.44 0.34
N THR A 2 37.18 -58.42 0.58
CA THR A 2 35.99 -57.89 -0.14
C THR A 2 35.25 -57.08 0.94
N ASP A 3 35.41 -55.76 1.04
CA ASP A 3 34.91 -54.68 0.17
C ASP A 3 33.38 -54.63 0.10
N ALA A 4 32.78 -53.69 0.83
CA ALA A 4 31.45 -53.11 0.61
C ALA A 4 31.21 -51.93 1.58
N GLU A 5 31.71 -50.77 1.17
CA GLU A 5 31.15 -49.40 1.21
C GLU A 5 30.18 -48.96 2.35
N PRO A 6 30.50 -47.88 3.09
CA PRO A 6 29.61 -47.27 4.07
C PRO A 6 28.52 -46.38 3.46
N SER A 7 27.35 -46.42 4.11
CA SER A 7 26.13 -45.62 3.87
C SER A 7 26.41 -44.15 3.52
N LYS A 8 26.00 -43.73 2.31
CA LYS A 8 25.99 -42.32 1.89
C LYS A 8 24.92 -41.57 2.67
N ALA A 9 25.37 -40.69 3.56
CA ALA A 9 24.54 -39.65 4.16
C ALA A 9 24.08 -38.69 3.05
N ASP A 10 22.78 -38.65 2.80
CA ASP A 10 22.16 -37.61 1.98
C ASP A 10 22.26 -36.28 2.76
N VAL A 11 23.20 -35.45 2.33
CA VAL A 11 23.36 -34.07 2.81
C VAL A 11 22.19 -33.27 2.23
N ILE A 12 21.11 -33.14 2.99
CA ILE A 12 20.03 -32.19 2.71
C ILE A 12 20.61 -30.79 2.97
N ALA A 13 21.06 -30.13 1.90
CA ALA A 13 21.39 -28.71 1.95
C ALA A 13 20.14 -27.91 2.39
N PRO A 14 20.27 -26.91 3.27
CA PRO A 14 19.15 -26.05 3.60
C PRO A 14 18.83 -25.17 2.39
N ALA A 15 17.69 -25.44 1.74
CA ALA A 15 17.14 -24.55 0.74
C ALA A 15 16.90 -23.15 1.36
N PRO A 16 17.25 -22.06 0.64
CA PRO A 16 17.25 -20.72 1.19
C PRO A 16 15.83 -20.23 1.56
N ALA A 17 15.79 -19.40 2.60
CA ALA A 17 14.63 -18.70 3.15
C ALA A 17 13.69 -18.12 2.07
N PRO A 18 12.38 -17.99 2.37
CA PRO A 18 11.39 -17.49 1.41
C PRO A 18 11.84 -16.13 0.89
N ALA A 19 11.97 -16.02 -0.43
CA ALA A 19 12.22 -14.77 -1.12
C ALA A 19 11.18 -13.75 -0.62
N ALA A 20 11.65 -12.73 0.08
CA ALA A 20 10.84 -11.57 0.39
C ALA A 20 10.36 -11.02 -0.96
N THR A 21 9.06 -11.16 -1.20
CA THR A 21 8.38 -10.52 -2.31
C THR A 21 8.49 -9.01 -2.08
N SER A 22 9.51 -8.41 -2.67
CA SER A 22 9.62 -6.97 -2.82
C SER A 22 8.44 -6.50 -3.67
N SER A 23 7.30 -6.21 -3.04
CA SER A 23 6.18 -5.54 -3.67
C SER A 23 6.63 -4.13 -4.05
N SER A 24 7.23 -4.00 -5.23
CA SER A 24 7.53 -2.75 -5.91
C SER A 24 6.21 -2.09 -6.37
N GLY A 25 5.28 -1.88 -5.44
CA GLY A 25 4.16 -0.97 -5.63
C GLY A 25 4.68 0.47 -5.63
N PRO A 26 3.94 1.42 -6.24
CA PRO A 26 4.26 2.83 -6.10
C PRO A 26 4.40 3.18 -4.61
N PRO A 27 5.29 4.11 -4.24
CA PRO A 27 5.48 4.50 -2.84
C PRO A 27 4.11 4.91 -2.28
N VAL A 28 3.59 4.10 -1.34
CA VAL A 28 2.39 4.43 -0.60
C VAL A 28 2.76 5.62 0.27
N VAL A 29 2.23 6.80 -0.06
CA VAL A 29 2.40 7.98 0.77
C VAL A 29 1.55 7.78 2.02
N ILE A 30 2.17 7.24 3.07
CA ILE A 30 1.55 7.14 4.39
C ILE A 30 1.55 8.56 4.96
N ASN A 31 0.36 9.15 5.07
CA ASN A 31 0.19 10.45 5.67
C ASN A 31 -0.39 10.27 7.08
N ASP A 32 0.47 10.28 8.09
CA ASP A 32 0.10 10.06 9.50
C ASP A 32 -0.84 11.14 10.07
N LYS A 33 -1.06 12.23 9.34
CA LYS A 33 -2.00 13.31 9.71
C LYS A 33 -3.44 13.01 9.34
N ILE A 34 -3.71 11.94 8.60
CA ILE A 34 -5.08 11.57 8.21
C ILE A 34 -5.71 10.75 9.33
N PRO A 35 -6.85 11.20 9.90
CA PRO A 35 -7.53 10.43 10.94
C PRO A 35 -7.86 9.01 10.47
N SER A 36 -7.72 8.04 11.37
CA SER A 36 -8.05 6.64 11.09
C SER A 36 -9.51 6.52 10.60
N GLY A 37 -9.73 5.78 9.52
CA GLY A 37 -11.06 5.59 8.95
C GLY A 37 -11.53 6.73 8.05
N GLN A 38 -10.66 7.71 7.75
CA GLN A 38 -10.90 8.73 6.73
C GLN A 38 -9.98 8.56 5.53
N VAL A 39 -10.45 9.02 4.38
CA VAL A 39 -9.71 9.06 3.13
C VAL A 39 -9.46 10.52 2.77
N ASN A 40 -8.21 10.86 2.45
CA ASN A 40 -7.88 12.19 1.96
C ASN A 40 -7.99 12.25 0.43
N LEU A 41 -8.90 13.08 -0.08
CA LEU A 41 -9.05 13.37 -1.49
C LEU A 41 -8.32 14.67 -1.83
N ARG A 42 -7.35 14.59 -2.74
CA ARG A 42 -6.65 15.77 -3.26
C ARG A 42 -7.23 16.20 -4.59
N LEU A 43 -7.85 17.37 -4.61
CA LEU A 43 -8.46 18.00 -5.78
C LEU A 43 -7.43 18.84 -6.52
N LEU A 44 -7.31 18.60 -7.82
CA LEU A 44 -6.51 19.42 -8.72
C LEU A 44 -7.45 20.43 -9.41
N LEU A 45 -7.31 21.71 -9.05
CA LEU A 45 -8.16 22.77 -9.57
C LEU A 45 -7.62 23.26 -10.91
N VAL A 46 -8.51 23.79 -11.77
CA VAL A 46 -8.13 24.41 -13.06
C VAL A 46 -7.15 25.59 -12.91
N SER A 47 -7.14 26.22 -11.72
CA SER A 47 -6.18 27.27 -11.37
C SER A 47 -4.76 26.74 -11.08
N GLY A 48 -4.55 25.43 -11.13
CA GLY A 48 -3.29 24.77 -10.73
C GLY A 48 -3.14 24.61 -9.22
N LYS A 49 -4.05 25.19 -8.42
CA LYS A 49 -4.08 25.02 -6.96
C LYS A 49 -4.55 23.61 -6.59
N LYS A 50 -4.12 23.16 -5.40
CA LYS A 50 -4.52 21.88 -4.81
C LYS A 50 -5.39 22.16 -3.60
N SER A 51 -6.46 21.39 -3.43
CA SER A 51 -7.30 21.41 -2.22
C SER A 51 -7.44 19.99 -1.69
N ASP A 52 -7.38 19.83 -0.37
CA ASP A 52 -7.51 18.52 0.27
C ASP A 52 -8.85 18.46 1.02
N VAL A 53 -9.60 17.37 0.84
CA VAL A 53 -10.88 17.13 1.51
C VAL A 53 -10.86 15.75 2.14
N LEU A 54 -11.19 15.69 3.44
CA LEU A 54 -11.35 14.44 4.17
C LEU A 54 -12.77 13.91 4.01
N VAL A 55 -12.87 12.64 3.61
CA VAL A 55 -14.14 11.94 3.41
C VAL A 55 -14.17 10.63 4.19
N LEU A 56 -15.37 10.16 4.50
CA LEU A 56 -15.56 8.82 5.05
C LEU A 56 -15.71 7.80 3.91
N PRO A 57 -15.30 6.54 4.10
CA PRO A 57 -15.53 5.48 3.11
C PRO A 57 -17.01 5.24 2.78
N SER A 58 -17.91 5.65 3.68
CA SER A 58 -19.37 5.58 3.51
C SER A 58 -19.97 6.80 2.80
N ASP A 59 -19.20 7.86 2.55
CA ASP A 59 -19.71 9.05 1.88
C ASP A 59 -20.10 8.72 0.44
N THR A 60 -21.31 9.11 0.04
CA THR A 60 -21.75 8.98 -1.36
C THR A 60 -21.05 10.00 -2.25
N VAL A 61 -21.02 9.74 -3.56
CA VAL A 61 -20.48 10.70 -4.55
C VAL A 61 -21.16 12.06 -4.44
N GLU A 62 -22.45 12.10 -4.16
CA GLU A 62 -23.22 13.34 -3.97
C GLU A 62 -22.76 14.11 -2.72
N ALA A 63 -22.58 13.42 -1.59
CA ALA A 63 -22.08 14.03 -0.36
C ALA A 63 -20.66 14.58 -0.54
N VAL A 64 -19.78 13.82 -1.22
CA VAL A 64 -18.43 14.29 -1.55
C VAL A 64 -18.49 15.53 -2.45
N ARG A 65 -19.31 15.52 -3.51
CA ARG A 65 -19.47 16.67 -4.42
C ARG A 65 -19.90 17.93 -3.67
N LYS A 66 -20.87 17.80 -2.75
CA LYS A 66 -21.32 18.90 -1.91
C LYS A 66 -20.18 19.44 -1.03
N LYS A 67 -19.42 18.56 -0.36
CA LYS A 67 -18.24 18.97 0.44
C LYS A 67 -17.20 19.71 -0.39
N VAL A 68 -16.92 19.24 -1.61
CA VAL A 68 -15.98 19.90 -2.53
C VAL A 68 -16.47 21.29 -2.91
N PHE A 69 -17.76 21.44 -3.20
CA PHE A 69 -18.36 22.74 -3.53
C PHE A 69 -18.32 23.71 -2.34
N ASP A 70 -18.68 23.25 -1.15
CA ASP A 70 -18.73 24.07 0.06
C ASP A 70 -17.33 24.54 0.51
N SER A 71 -16.30 23.73 0.27
CA SER A 71 -14.90 24.04 0.58
C SER A 71 -14.13 24.73 -0.56
N TRP A 72 -14.82 25.08 -1.65
CA TRP A 72 -14.15 25.64 -2.81
C TRP A 72 -13.56 27.02 -2.50
N PRO A 73 -12.28 27.26 -2.87
CA PRO A 73 -11.66 28.56 -2.66
C PRO A 73 -12.40 29.64 -3.49
N LYS A 74 -12.79 30.74 -2.84
CA LYS A 74 -13.38 31.92 -3.48
C LYS A 74 -12.32 32.75 -4.20
#